data_AF-A0A2G9MWQ7-F1
#
_entry.id   AF-A0A2G9MWQ7-F1
#
_cell.length_a   1.000
_cell.length_b   1.000
_cell.length_c   1.000
_cell.angle_alpha   90.00
_cell.angle_beta   90.00
_cell.angle_gamma   90.00
#
_symmetry.space_group_name_H-M   'P 1'
#
loop_
_entity.id
_entity.type
_entity.pdbx_description
1 polymer ?
#
loop_
_entity_poly.entity_id
_entity_poly.type
_entity_poly.pdbx_seq_one_letter_code
_entity_poly.pdbx_strand_id
1 'polypeptide(L)'
;MVKKEFPCDNGTCNHTIIAVSPDDRYTQFFSDRCCEKSKEKKYQCENCDFINIRYWCIEHTIPPTIVALGFKDPYDRFSTYV
;
A
#
# COMPACT_ATOMS: atom_id res chain seq x y z
N MET A 1 -1.59 13.95 12.93
CA MET A 1 -2.35 13.10 12.00
C MET A 1 -1.66 13.06 10.64
N VAL A 2 -1.36 11.87 10.11
CA VAL A 2 -0.75 11.68 8.79
C VAL A 2 -1.83 11.30 7.78
N LYS A 3 -1.81 11.91 6.61
CA LYS A 3 -2.70 11.58 5.49
C LYS A 3 -1.88 11.09 4.30
N LYS A 4 -2.39 10.07 3.62
CA LYS A 4 -1.79 9.48 2.42
C LYS A 4 -2.87 9.28 1.38
N GLU A 5 -2.53 9.54 0.13
CA GLU A 5 -3.46 9.40 -0.99
C GLU A 5 -3.01 8.23 -1.84
N PHE A 6 -3.97 7.45 -2.33
CA PHE A 6 -3.70 6.32 -3.21
C PHE A 6 -4.86 6.11 -4.19
N PRO A 7 -4.60 5.63 -5.41
CA PRO A 7 -5.66 5.32 -6.36
C PRO A 7 -6.42 4.07 -5.94
N CYS A 8 -7.70 4.00 -6.28
CA CYS A 8 -8.47 2.77 -6.13
C CYS A 8 -7.83 1.63 -6.95
N ASP A 9 -7.68 0.46 -6.34
CA ASP A 9 -7.16 -0.77 -6.98
C ASP A 9 -8.13 -1.38 -7.99
N ASN A 10 -9.37 -0.91 -8.02
CA ASN A 10 -10.28 -1.29 -9.09
C ASN A 10 -9.78 -0.64 -10.38
N GLY A 11 -9.18 -1.42 -11.28
CA GLY A 11 -8.53 -0.92 -12.50
C GLY A 11 -9.42 -0.13 -13.47
N THR A 12 -10.74 -0.09 -13.22
CA THR A 12 -11.70 0.74 -13.97
C THR A 12 -12.07 2.04 -13.26
N CYS A 13 -11.70 2.20 -11.99
CA CYS A 13 -12.05 3.34 -11.14
C CYS A 13 -10.83 4.25 -10.95
N ASN A 14 -10.85 5.44 -11.54
CA ASN A 14 -9.79 6.44 -11.40
C ASN A 14 -9.97 7.34 -10.17
N HIS A 15 -10.61 6.83 -9.11
CA HIS A 15 -10.90 7.62 -7.91
C HIS A 15 -9.75 7.52 -6.91
N THR A 16 -9.35 8.66 -6.35
CA THR A 16 -8.31 8.73 -5.32
C THR A 16 -8.92 8.61 -3.94
N ILE A 17 -8.37 7.73 -3.12
CA ILE A 17 -8.81 7.48 -1.76
C ILE A 17 -7.81 8.12 -0.79
N ILE A 18 -8.34 8.82 0.20
CA ILE A 18 -7.55 9.46 1.26
C ILE A 18 -7.49 8.53 2.47
N ALA A 19 -6.34 7.92 2.69
CA ALA A 19 -6.05 7.17 3.89
C ALA A 19 -5.58 8.11 5.01
N VAL A 20 -6.29 8.04 6.14
CA VAL A 20 -5.89 8.74 7.38
C VAL A 20 -5.26 7.74 8.33
N SER A 21 -4.12 8.12 8.90
CA SER A 21 -3.46 7.34 9.95
C SER A 21 -4.42 7.16 11.13
N PRO A 22 -4.54 5.96 11.70
CA PRO A 22 -5.40 5.75 12.86
C PRO A 22 -4.95 6.56 14.08
N ASP A 23 -3.64 6.82 14.22
CA ASP A 23 -3.02 7.56 15.32
C ASP A 23 -1.72 8.25 14.84
N ASP A 24 -1.16 9.17 15.64
CA ASP A 24 0.10 9.88 15.32
C ASP A 24 1.36 8.98 15.31
N ARG A 25 1.23 7.73 15.74
CA ARG A 25 2.32 6.75 15.74
C ARG A 25 2.53 6.09 14.38
N TYR A 26 1.49 5.98 13.57
CA TYR A 26 1.56 5.30 12.26
C TYR A 26 1.92 6.32 11.18
N THR A 27 3.15 6.24 10.67
CA THR A 27 3.69 7.23 9.73
C THR A 27 3.82 6.70 8.30
N GLN A 28 3.92 5.38 8.13
CA GLN A 28 4.12 4.74 6.83
C GLN A 28 2.88 4.00 6.38
N PHE A 29 2.65 4.00 5.06
CA PHE A 29 1.45 3.47 4.42
C PHE A 29 1.82 2.64 3.20
N PHE A 30 1.35 1.39 3.15
CA PHE A 30 1.72 0.40 2.15
C PHE A 30 0.51 -0.35 1.59
N SER A 31 0.66 -0.88 0.37
CA SER A 31 -0.27 -1.85 -0.24
C SER A 31 -0.27 -3.18 0.50
N ASP A 32 0.89 -3.58 1.03
CA ASP A 32 1.13 -4.89 1.60
C ASP A 32 1.64 -4.81 3.04
N ARG A 33 1.55 -5.94 3.73
CA ARG A 33 1.97 -6.07 5.13
C ARG A 33 3.50 -5.91 5.25
N CYS A 34 3.96 -4.75 5.73
CA CYS A 34 5.40 -4.44 5.82
C CYS A 34 6.12 -5.09 7.02
N CYS A 35 5.44 -5.23 8.16
CA CYS A 35 6.02 -5.73 9.41
C CYS A 35 4.96 -6.35 10.33
N GLU A 36 5.35 -7.02 11.41
CA GLU A 36 4.39 -7.58 12.38
C GLU A 36 3.50 -6.52 13.03
N LYS A 37 4.07 -5.33 13.28
CA LYS A 37 3.39 -4.16 13.86
C LYS A 37 2.54 -3.38 12.85
N SER A 38 2.40 -3.88 11.62
CA SER A 38 1.52 -3.27 10.63
C SER A 38 0.05 -3.49 11.00
N LYS A 39 -0.77 -2.47 10.74
CA LYS A 39 -2.20 -2.48 11.01
C LYS A 39 -2.95 -2.40 9.69
N GLU A 40 -3.70 -3.46 9.39
CA GLU A 40 -4.60 -3.50 8.23
C GLU A 40 -5.73 -2.48 8.41
N LYS A 41 -6.04 -1.75 7.34
CA LYS A 41 -7.20 -0.89 7.23
C LYS A 41 -7.84 -1.05 5.86
N LYS A 42 -9.17 -1.18 5.88
CA LYS A 42 -10.00 -1.29 4.70
C LYS A 42 -10.56 0.09 4.36
N TYR A 43 -10.49 0.44 3.08
CA TYR A 43 -10.97 1.69 2.53
C TYR A 43 -11.93 1.40 1.38
N GLN A 44 -13.19 1.73 1.59
CA GLN A 44 -14.21 1.62 0.56
C GLN A 44 -14.11 2.83 -0.36
N CYS A 45 -14.02 2.59 -1.66
CA CYS A 45 -14.03 3.65 -2.66
C CYS A 45 -15.45 4.24 -2.75
N GLU A 46 -15.57 5.56 -2.67
CA GLU A 46 -16.88 6.25 -2.74
C GLU A 46 -17.52 6.18 -4.15
N ASN A 47 -16.73 5.89 -5.18
CA ASN A 47 -17.20 5.90 -6.58
C ASN A 47 -17.59 4.52 -7.11
N CYS A 48 -16.97 3.44 -6.63
CA CYS A 48 -17.19 2.09 -7.15
C CYS A 48 -17.42 1.03 -6.07
N ASP A 49 -17.53 1.43 -4.80
CA ASP A 49 -17.70 0.57 -3.62
C ASP A 49 -16.63 -0.51 -3.42
N PHE A 50 -15.55 -0.46 -4.22
CA PHE A 50 -14.47 -1.42 -4.14
C PHE A 50 -13.71 -1.27 -2.81
N ILE A 51 -13.44 -2.40 -2.15
CA ILE A 51 -12.74 -2.43 -0.87
C ILE A 51 -11.24 -2.53 -1.13
N ASN A 52 -10.53 -1.45 -0.83
CA ASN A 52 -9.09 -1.36 -0.93
C ASN A 52 -8.47 -1.67 0.42
N ILE A 53 -7.54 -2.61 0.47
CA ILE A 53 -6.87 -3.00 1.71
C ILE A 53 -5.49 -2.36 1.72
N ARG A 54 -5.15 -1.69 2.83
CA ARG A 54 -3.88 -1.00 3.01
C ARG A 54 -3.36 -1.20 4.42
N TYR A 55 -2.06 -1.05 4.60
CA TYR A 55 -1.39 -1.33 5.86
C TYR A 55 -0.64 -0.10 6.36
N TRP A 56 -0.89 0.25 7.62
CA TRP A 56 -0.16 1.30 8.33
C TRP A 56 0.95 0.70 9.18
N CYS A 57 2.16 1.25 9.12
CA CYS A 57 3.31 0.82 9.93
C CYS A 57 3.84 1.99 10.80
N ILE A 58 4.21 1.69 12.06
CA ILE A 58 4.80 2.65 13.04
C ILE A 58 6.32 2.76 12.83
N GLU A 59 6.97 1.62 12.72
CA GLU A 59 8.40 1.49 12.49
C GLU A 59 8.59 0.47 11.37
N HIS A 60 9.31 0.90 10.34
CA HIS A 60 9.89 -0.01 9.37
C HIS A 60 11.35 -0.23 9.81
N THR A 61 11.55 -1.17 10.73
CA THR A 61 12.87 -1.82 10.85
C THR A 61 13.01 -2.73 9.65
N ILE A 62 13.36 -2.15 8.50
CA ILE A 62 13.90 -2.91 7.39
C ILE A 62 15.17 -3.55 7.95
N PRO A 63 15.31 -4.88 8.08
CA PRO A 63 16.66 -5.41 7.92
C PRO A 63 17.15 -4.90 6.54
N PRO A 64 18.42 -4.51 6.37
CA PRO A 64 18.96 -4.12 5.08
C PRO A 64 19.04 -5.35 4.18
N THR A 65 17.89 -5.89 3.78
CA THR A 65 17.76 -7.00 2.87
C THR A 65 17.03 -6.46 1.66
N ILE A 66 17.84 -5.82 0.81
CA ILE A 66 17.66 -5.77 -0.63
C ILE A 66 16.52 -4.85 -1.10
N VAL A 67 16.87 -3.58 -1.27
CA VAL A 67 16.34 -2.79 -2.40
C VAL A 67 16.85 -3.45 -3.68
N ALA A 68 16.13 -4.45 -4.17
CA ALA A 68 16.17 -4.91 -5.55
C ALA A 68 14.76 -5.32 -5.94
N LEU A 69 14.06 -4.41 -6.61
CA LEU A 69 13.30 -4.67 -7.83
C LEU A 69 12.71 -6.10 -7.93
N GLY A 70 11.47 -6.32 -7.47
CA GLY A 70 10.84 -7.63 -7.71
C GLY A 70 9.60 -8.04 -6.90
N PHE A 71 8.62 -7.17 -6.70
CA PHE A 71 7.22 -7.61 -6.85
C PHE A 71 6.84 -7.07 -8.24
N LYS A 72 6.87 -7.80 -9.37
CA LYS A 72 6.51 -9.19 -9.64
C LYS A 72 5.23 -9.62 -8.93
N ASP A 73 4.15 -8.96 -9.34
CA ASP A 73 2.97 -9.70 -9.79
C ASP A 73 3.39 -11.09 -10.32
N PRO A 74 2.71 -12.17 -9.93
CA PRO A 74 2.98 -13.50 -10.50
C PRO A 74 2.69 -13.59 -12.02
N TYR A 75 2.45 -12.45 -12.69
CA TYR A 75 2.07 -12.33 -14.08
C TYR A 75 2.88 -11.34 -14.94
N ASP A 76 3.99 -10.76 -14.47
CA ASP A 76 4.80 -9.92 -15.38
C ASP A 76 6.09 -10.62 -15.86
N ARG A 77 5.92 -11.20 -17.04
CA ARG A 77 6.88 -11.90 -17.85
C ARG A 77 7.49 -10.85 -18.79
N PHE A 78 8.82 -10.76 -18.78
CA PHE A 78 9.67 -9.95 -19.68
C PHE A 78 9.84 -8.47 -19.33
N SER A 79 11.04 -8.10 -18.89
CA SER A 79 11.92 -7.29 -19.76
C SER A 79 13.35 -7.27 -19.24
N THR A 80 14.18 -8.04 -19.93
CA THR A 80 15.64 -7.97 -19.95
C THR A 80 16.07 -6.63 -20.50
N TYR A 81 17.05 -5.96 -19.87
CA TYR A 81 17.77 -4.86 -20.51
C TYR A 81 19.19 -5.28 -20.90
N VAL A 82 19.59 -4.66 -22.01
CA VAL A 82 20.70 -4.88 -22.94
C VAL A 82 22.07 -4.60 -22.32
#